data_AF-A0A9P7C2B9-F1
#
_entry.id   AF-A0A9P7C2B9-F1
#
_cell.length_a   1.000
_cell.length_b   1.000
_cell.length_c   1.000
_cell.angle_alpha   90.00
_cell.angle_beta   90.00
_cell.angle_gamma   90.00
#
_symmetry.space_group_name_H-M   'P 1'
#
loop_
_entity.id
_entity.type
_entity.pdbx_description
1 polymer ?
#
loop_
_entity_poly.entity_id
_entity_poly.type
_entity_poly.pdbx_seq_one_letter_code
_entity_poly.pdbx_strand_id
1 'polypeptide(L)'
;MKAGKALPLSDAEVSAAADQACTYMDKDNQVVAGNDPYAQRLAKITQGLANEDGLNLNFKVYRTADVNAWAMANGCIRVYSGLMDMMTDDEVLGVVGHEIGHVALGHSKKAMQTAYTVSAARDAAGAAGGATVAALNSSQLGDLTENCRPRSSIPVVW
;
A
#
# COMPACT_ATOMS: atom_id res chain seq x y z
N MET A 1 6.50 -33.38 14.33
CA MET A 1 5.94 -32.03 14.05
C MET A 1 6.90 -31.33 13.09
N LYS A 2 6.56 -31.21 11.80
CA LYS A 2 7.39 -30.44 10.87
C LYS A 2 7.00 -28.97 11.05
N ALA A 3 7.80 -28.24 11.82
CA ALA A 3 7.76 -26.78 11.79
C ALA A 3 8.18 -26.36 10.38
N GLY A 4 7.21 -26.12 9.50
CA GLY A 4 7.46 -25.46 8.23
C GLY A 4 7.99 -24.08 8.56
N LYS A 5 9.28 -23.85 8.32
CA LYS A 5 9.79 -22.49 8.22
C LYS A 5 8.93 -21.82 7.15
N ALA A 6 8.06 -20.88 7.54
CA ALA A 6 7.46 -19.96 6.59
C ALA A 6 8.64 -19.26 5.93
N LEU A 7 8.98 -19.68 4.70
CA LEU A 7 9.97 -18.98 3.91
C LEU A 7 9.44 -17.56 3.72
N PRO A 8 10.29 -16.52 3.83
CA PRO A 8 9.85 -15.17 3.50
C PRO A 8 9.30 -15.19 2.07
N LEU A 9 8.17 -14.51 1.85
CA LEU A 9 7.57 -14.42 0.51
C LEU A 9 8.62 -13.99 -0.51
N SER A 10 8.61 -14.64 -1.66
CA SER A 10 9.37 -14.20 -2.83
C SER A 10 8.86 -12.86 -3.35
N ASP A 11 9.69 -12.16 -4.11
CA ASP A 11 9.37 -10.85 -4.68
C ASP A 11 8.08 -10.88 -5.53
N ALA A 12 7.86 -11.98 -6.26
CA ALA A 12 6.66 -12.20 -7.03
C ALA A 12 5.41 -12.33 -6.15
N GLU A 13 5.51 -13.02 -5.01
CA GLU A 13 4.40 -13.18 -4.06
C GLU A 13 4.08 -11.88 -3.33
N VAL A 14 5.10 -11.11 -2.97
CA VAL A 14 4.92 -9.77 -2.39
C VAL A 14 4.23 -8.84 -3.38
N SER A 15 4.64 -8.86 -4.65
CA SER A 15 3.98 -8.06 -5.70
C SER A 15 2.52 -8.48 -5.86
N ALA A 16 2.24 -9.78 -5.93
CA ALA A 16 0.87 -10.27 -6.07
C ALA A 16 -0.02 -9.90 -4.87
N ALA A 17 0.51 -9.99 -3.64
CA ALA A 17 -0.20 -9.55 -2.44
C ALA A 17 -0.46 -8.03 -2.45
N ALA A 18 0.52 -7.24 -2.89
CA ALA A 18 0.38 -5.80 -3.08
C ALA A 18 -0.70 -5.45 -4.13
N ASP A 19 -0.75 -6.17 -5.23
CA ASP A 19 -1.77 -6.00 -6.27
C ASP A 19 -3.18 -6.30 -5.75
N GLN A 20 -3.32 -7.37 -4.98
CA GLN A 20 -4.60 -7.74 -4.35
C GLN A 20 -5.04 -6.69 -3.33
N ALA A 21 -4.13 -6.22 -2.48
CA ALA A 21 -4.41 -5.17 -1.49
C ALA A 21 -4.78 -3.84 -2.15
N CYS A 22 -4.06 -3.42 -3.20
CA CYS A 22 -4.43 -2.23 -3.97
C CYS A 22 -5.79 -2.34 -4.64
N THR A 23 -6.09 -3.49 -5.23
CA THR A 23 -7.40 -3.74 -5.84
C THR A 23 -8.53 -3.74 -4.81
N TYR A 24 -8.27 -4.31 -3.63
CA TYR A 24 -9.23 -4.32 -2.53
C TYR A 24 -9.52 -2.89 -2.05
N MET A 25 -8.48 -2.09 -1.80
CA MET A 25 -8.66 -0.71 -1.35
C MET A 25 -9.30 0.19 -2.40
N ASP A 26 -8.94 0.03 -3.67
CA ASP A 26 -9.55 0.79 -4.77
C ASP A 26 -11.07 0.49 -4.88
N LYS A 27 -11.52 -0.70 -4.47
CA LYS A 27 -12.95 -1.06 -4.42
C LYS A 27 -13.65 -0.55 -3.17
N ASP A 28 -12.94 -0.56 -2.05
CA ASP A 28 -13.46 -0.13 -0.75
C ASP A 28 -13.52 1.40 -0.62
N ASN A 29 -12.69 2.12 -1.39
CA ASN A 29 -12.60 3.58 -1.36
C ASN A 29 -13.12 4.19 -2.67
N GLN A 30 -13.67 5.40 -2.57
CA GLN A 30 -14.08 6.16 -3.76
C GLN A 30 -12.86 6.76 -4.46
N VAL A 31 -12.38 6.08 -5.49
CA VAL A 31 -11.36 6.62 -6.40
C VAL A 31 -11.96 7.75 -7.23
N VAL A 32 -11.33 8.93 -7.22
CA VAL A 32 -11.78 10.04 -8.08
C VAL A 32 -11.41 9.77 -9.54
N ALA A 33 -12.22 10.29 -10.46
CA ALA A 33 -11.94 10.20 -11.89
C ALA A 33 -10.71 11.05 -12.28
N GLY A 34 -10.02 10.68 -13.36
CA GLY A 34 -8.80 11.38 -13.79
C GLY A 34 -8.99 12.85 -14.20
N ASN A 35 -10.23 13.25 -14.49
CA ASN A 35 -10.59 14.64 -14.77
C ASN A 35 -11.00 15.44 -13.53
N ASP A 36 -11.02 14.82 -12.35
CA ASP A 36 -11.29 15.51 -11.09
C ASP A 36 -10.11 16.46 -10.75
N PRO A 37 -10.37 17.66 -10.19
CA PRO A 37 -9.32 18.61 -9.84
C PRO A 37 -8.21 18.02 -8.97
N TYR A 38 -8.55 17.08 -8.06
CA TYR A 38 -7.55 16.44 -7.21
C TYR A 38 -6.67 15.46 -7.98
N ALA A 39 -7.25 14.70 -8.92
CA ALA A 39 -6.46 13.81 -9.78
C ALA A 39 -5.51 14.61 -10.68
N GLN A 40 -5.99 15.72 -11.25
CA GLN A 40 -5.17 16.60 -12.09
C GLN A 40 -4.06 17.28 -11.28
N ARG A 41 -4.38 17.74 -10.07
CA ARG A 41 -3.41 18.32 -9.15
C ARG A 41 -2.35 17.30 -8.77
N LEU A 42 -2.73 16.09 -8.37
CA LEU A 42 -1.77 15.04 -8.03
C LEU A 42 -0.89 14.69 -9.23
N ALA A 43 -1.47 14.53 -10.43
CA ALA A 43 -0.72 14.23 -11.64
C ALA A 43 0.31 15.32 -12.00
N LYS A 44 0.00 16.59 -11.72
CA LYS A 44 0.94 17.70 -11.87
C LYS A 44 2.06 17.64 -10.83
N ILE A 45 1.73 17.37 -9.56
CA ILE A 45 2.70 17.27 -8.46
C ILE A 45 3.68 16.12 -8.72
N THR A 46 3.17 14.96 -9.15
CA THR A 46 3.97 13.75 -9.37
C THR A 46 4.54 13.66 -10.79
N GLN A 47 4.52 14.76 -11.54
CA GLN A 47 5.03 14.79 -12.90
C GLN A 47 6.53 14.50 -12.89
N GLY A 48 6.94 13.43 -13.58
CA GLY A 48 8.34 12.98 -13.61
C GLY A 48 8.66 11.84 -12.65
N LEU A 49 7.77 11.52 -11.71
CA LEU A 49 7.90 10.39 -10.77
C LEU A 49 7.19 9.12 -11.28
N ALA A 50 7.02 8.97 -12.60
CA ALA A 50 6.30 7.82 -13.15
C ALA A 50 7.10 6.51 -13.05
N ASN A 51 8.41 6.61 -12.83
CA ASN A 51 9.31 5.47 -12.71
C ASN A 51 10.36 5.74 -11.65
N GLU A 52 10.44 4.86 -10.66
CA GLU A 52 11.47 4.89 -9.61
C GLU A 52 12.11 3.50 -9.55
N ASP A 53 13.41 3.41 -9.85
CA ASP A 53 14.18 2.15 -9.87
C ASP A 53 13.53 0.97 -10.62
N GLY A 54 12.87 1.25 -11.75
CA GLY A 54 12.20 0.25 -12.59
C GLY A 54 10.80 -0.15 -12.10
N LEU A 55 10.30 0.49 -11.05
CA LEU A 55 8.93 0.35 -10.57
C LEU A 55 8.02 1.39 -11.23
N ASN A 56 6.98 0.93 -11.91
CA ASN A 56 5.97 1.80 -12.49
C ASN A 56 5.05 2.33 -11.39
N LEU A 57 5.17 3.62 -11.06
CA LEU A 57 4.35 4.23 -10.02
C LEU A 57 2.95 4.57 -10.54
N ASN A 58 1.93 4.15 -9.78
CA ASN A 58 0.51 4.34 -10.09
C ASN A 58 -0.14 5.18 -9.00
N PHE A 59 -0.36 6.45 -9.31
CA PHE A 59 -0.96 7.44 -8.41
C PHE A 59 -2.48 7.51 -8.63
N LYS A 60 -3.25 7.43 -7.54
CA LYS A 60 -4.68 7.78 -7.54
C LYS A 60 -5.06 8.54 -6.29
N VAL A 61 -6.18 9.27 -6.36
CA VAL A 61 -6.73 9.98 -5.21
C VAL A 61 -8.00 9.30 -4.71
N TYR A 62 -8.13 9.18 -3.40
CA TYR A 62 -9.36 8.76 -2.75
C TYR A 62 -10.13 9.96 -2.24
N ARG A 63 -11.42 10.02 -2.55
CA ARG A 63 -12.33 11.05 -2.04
C ARG A 63 -12.73 10.71 -0.60
N THR A 64 -12.01 11.29 0.35
CA THR A 64 -12.32 11.23 1.77
C THR A 64 -11.85 12.51 2.46
N ALA A 65 -12.49 12.88 3.56
CA ALA A 65 -12.07 13.97 4.44
C ALA A 65 -10.88 13.56 5.33
N ASP A 66 -10.58 12.26 5.40
CA ASP A 66 -9.42 11.78 6.12
C ASP A 66 -8.14 12.31 5.49
N VAL A 67 -7.18 12.56 6.36
CA VAL A 67 -5.87 13.04 5.98
C VAL A 67 -4.99 11.80 6.03
N ASN A 68 -4.54 11.31 4.87
CA ASN A 68 -3.63 10.16 4.77
C ASN A 68 -3.03 10.02 3.35
N ALA A 69 -1.95 9.26 3.24
CA ALA A 69 -1.39 8.73 2.01
C ALA A 69 -0.72 7.38 2.29
N TRP A 70 -0.61 6.51 1.29
CA TRP A 70 0.08 5.23 1.44
C TRP A 70 0.63 4.71 0.12
N ALA A 71 1.68 3.89 0.21
CA ALA A 71 2.30 3.22 -0.93
C ALA A 71 2.58 1.72 -0.69
N MET A 72 2.38 0.93 -1.73
CA MET A 72 2.60 -0.52 -1.74
C MET A 72 3.79 -0.90 -2.63
N ALA A 73 4.39 -2.07 -2.39
CA ALA A 73 5.64 -2.46 -3.07
C ALA A 73 5.49 -2.71 -4.60
N ASN A 74 4.27 -2.76 -5.12
CA ASN A 74 3.97 -2.81 -6.56
C ASN A 74 3.94 -1.42 -7.23
N GLY A 75 4.24 -0.34 -6.49
CA GLY A 75 4.25 1.03 -7.02
C GLY A 75 2.90 1.73 -6.95
N CYS A 76 1.90 1.10 -6.34
CA CYS A 76 0.59 1.68 -6.11
C CYS A 76 0.66 2.71 -4.97
N ILE A 77 0.36 3.97 -5.29
CA ILE A 77 0.39 5.11 -4.37
C ILE A 77 -1.00 5.74 -4.34
N ARG A 78 -1.51 6.00 -3.13
CA ARG A 78 -2.84 6.58 -2.92
C ARG A 78 -2.75 7.76 -1.98
N VAL A 79 -3.31 8.87 -2.42
CA VAL A 79 -3.35 10.13 -1.65
C VAL A 79 -4.81 10.46 -1.36
N TYR A 80 -5.11 10.95 -0.15
CA TYR A 80 -6.48 11.28 0.22
C TYR A 80 -6.78 12.75 -0.08
N SER A 81 -7.99 13.05 -0.55
CA SER A 81 -8.39 14.44 -0.82
C SER A 81 -8.28 15.34 0.41
N GLY A 82 -8.61 14.84 1.61
CA GLY A 82 -8.47 15.60 2.85
C GLY A 82 -7.02 15.98 3.17
N LEU A 83 -6.04 15.15 2.80
CA LEU A 83 -4.62 15.52 2.88
C LEU A 83 -4.26 16.62 1.89
N MET A 84 -4.75 16.51 0.66
CA MET A 84 -4.52 17.54 -0.36
C MET A 84 -5.18 18.87 0.03
N ASP A 85 -6.32 18.87 0.71
CA ASP A 85 -6.99 20.10 1.15
C ASP A 85 -6.23 20.87 2.22
N MET A 86 -5.45 20.17 3.05
CA MET A 86 -4.70 20.81 4.14
C MET A 86 -3.25 21.16 3.78
N MET A 87 -2.73 20.65 2.66
CA MET A 87 -1.33 20.77 2.29
C MET A 87 -1.14 21.48 0.95
N THR A 88 -0.04 22.20 0.84
CA THR A 88 0.45 22.78 -0.43
C THR A 88 0.97 21.70 -1.38
N ASP A 89 1.16 22.06 -2.65
CA ASP A 89 1.68 21.12 -3.67
C ASP A 89 3.05 20.53 -3.28
N ASP A 90 3.93 21.36 -2.69
CA ASP A 90 5.26 20.94 -2.25
C ASP A 90 5.22 20.02 -1.03
N GLU A 91 4.30 20.26 -0.09
CA GLU A 91 4.09 19.39 1.07
C GLU A 91 3.51 18.03 0.66
N VAL A 92 2.55 18.02 -0.27
CA VAL A 92 2.02 16.78 -0.85
C VAL A 92 3.13 16.02 -1.60
N LEU A 93 3.99 16.72 -2.35
CA LEU A 93 5.14 16.12 -3.00
C LEU A 93 6.11 15.49 -1.99
N GLY A 94 6.37 16.17 -0.87
CA GLY A 94 7.21 15.66 0.21
C GLY A 94 6.65 14.36 0.81
N VAL A 95 5.34 14.32 1.08
CA VAL A 95 4.67 13.11 1.57
C VAL A 95 4.74 11.98 0.54
N VAL A 96 4.42 12.26 -0.72
CA VAL A 96 4.50 11.25 -1.79
C VAL A 96 5.94 10.74 -1.97
N GLY A 97 6.93 11.62 -1.92
CA GLY A 97 8.35 11.25 -1.98
C GLY A 97 8.81 10.40 -0.81
N HIS A 98 8.32 10.68 0.41
CA HIS A 98 8.57 9.86 1.59
C HIS A 98 8.03 8.42 1.41
N GLU A 99 6.79 8.30 0.91
CA GLU A 99 6.16 7.01 0.63
C GLU A 99 6.88 6.23 -0.48
N ILE A 100 7.32 6.92 -1.54
CA ILE A 100 8.18 6.34 -2.59
C ILE A 100 9.49 5.83 -1.99
N GLY A 101 10.12 6.59 -1.10
CA GLY A 101 11.34 6.19 -0.40
C GLY A 101 11.16 4.91 0.42
N HIS A 102 10.02 4.73 1.09
CA HIS A 102 9.69 3.49 1.79
C HIS A 102 9.54 2.29 0.85
N VAL A 103 8.99 2.49 -0.34
CA VAL A 103 8.89 1.45 -1.37
C VAL A 103 10.27 1.11 -1.92
N ALA A 104 11.08 2.10 -2.29
CA ALA A 104 12.43 1.92 -2.84
C ALA A 104 13.36 1.21 -1.85
N LEU A 105 13.27 1.54 -0.55
CA LEU A 105 14.04 0.88 0.52
C LEU A 105 13.52 -0.52 0.89
N GLY A 106 12.43 -0.99 0.27
CA GLY A 106 11.85 -2.30 0.52
C GLY A 106 11.13 -2.43 1.88
N HIS A 107 10.81 -1.31 2.55
CA HIS A 107 10.07 -1.33 3.80
C HIS A 107 8.65 -1.88 3.60
N SER A 108 7.94 -1.46 2.54
CA SER A 108 6.61 -2.00 2.22
C SER A 108 6.66 -3.49 1.92
N LYS A 109 7.73 -3.98 1.28
CA LYS A 109 7.98 -5.40 1.03
C LYS A 109 8.17 -6.18 2.33
N LYS A 110 9.00 -5.68 3.24
CA LYS A 110 9.25 -6.32 4.54
C LYS A 110 8.00 -6.30 5.43
N ALA A 111 7.22 -5.23 5.41
CA ALA A 111 5.95 -5.13 6.11
C ALA A 111 4.95 -6.19 5.61
N MET A 112 4.82 -6.35 4.29
CA MET A 112 3.99 -7.41 3.69
C MET A 112 4.49 -8.81 4.01
N GLN A 113 5.80 -9.06 3.92
CA GLN A 113 6.38 -10.36 4.31
C GLN A 113 6.07 -10.69 5.77
N THR A 114 6.14 -9.69 6.66
CA THR A 114 5.84 -9.86 8.09
C THR A 114 4.36 -10.14 8.31
N ALA A 115 3.48 -9.32 7.74
CA ALA A 115 2.04 -9.49 7.86
C ALA A 115 1.55 -10.81 7.24
N TYR A 116 2.13 -11.24 6.12
CA TYR A 116 1.84 -12.55 5.53
C TYR A 116 2.36 -13.70 6.40
N THR A 117 3.54 -13.55 7.02
CA THR A 117 4.05 -14.56 7.96
C THR A 117 3.12 -14.69 9.16
N VAL A 118 2.60 -13.58 9.67
CA VAL A 118 1.62 -13.55 10.77
C VAL A 118 0.30 -14.19 10.33
N SER A 119 -0.21 -13.90 9.13
CA SER A 119 -1.45 -14.50 8.63
C SER A 119 -1.29 -16.01 8.39
N ALA A 120 -0.19 -16.45 7.78
CA ALA A 120 0.12 -17.86 7.59
C ALA A 120 0.29 -18.60 8.93
N ALA A 121 0.88 -17.96 9.94
CA ALA A 121 0.99 -18.53 11.28
C ALA A 121 -0.39 -18.68 11.96
N ARG A 122 -1.29 -17.72 11.77
CA ARG A 122 -2.69 -17.81 12.26
C ARG A 122 -3.46 -18.91 11.52
N ASP A 123 -3.31 -19.01 10.21
CA ASP A 123 -3.95 -20.05 9.40
C ASP A 123 -3.45 -21.44 9.79
N ALA A 124 -2.15 -21.62 10.05
CA ALA A 124 -1.60 -22.89 10.54
C ALA A 124 -2.08 -23.27 11.95
N ALA A 125 -2.45 -22.28 12.78
CA ALA A 125 -3.04 -22.52 14.09
C ALA A 125 -4.56 -22.84 14.01
N GLY A 126 -5.23 -22.46 12.91
CA GLY A 126 -6.67 -22.66 12.70
C GLY A 126 -7.04 -23.78 11.71
N ALA A 127 -6.17 -24.15 10.78
CA ALA A 127 -6.41 -25.17 9.76
C ALA A 127 -5.14 -25.96 9.42
N ALA A 128 -5.25 -27.28 9.36
CA ALA A 128 -4.23 -28.17 8.84
C ALA A 128 -4.08 -27.99 7.31
N GLY A 129 -3.32 -26.99 6.84
CA GLY A 129 -3.14 -26.76 5.41
C GLY A 129 -2.02 -25.75 5.12
N GLY A 130 -1.02 -26.18 4.36
CA GLY A 130 0.27 -25.49 4.18
C GLY A 130 0.21 -24.17 3.42
N ALA A 131 1.19 -23.31 3.71
CA ALA A 131 1.45 -22.03 3.07
C ALA A 131 1.68 -22.21 1.55
N THR A 132 0.62 -21.95 0.79
CA THR A 132 0.67 -21.70 -0.64
C THR A 132 0.03 -20.32 -0.83
N VAL A 133 0.39 -19.59 -1.88
CA VAL A 133 -0.19 -18.31 -2.29
C VAL A 133 -1.70 -18.49 -2.53
N ALA A 134 -2.47 -18.56 -1.46
CA ALA A 134 -3.92 -18.59 -1.50
C ALA A 134 -4.36 -17.14 -1.70
N ALA A 135 -5.33 -16.92 -2.59
CA ALA A 135 -5.99 -15.63 -2.69
C ALA A 135 -6.44 -15.20 -1.28
N LEU A 136 -5.85 -14.12 -0.79
CA LEU A 136 -6.11 -13.62 0.55
C LEU A 136 -7.59 -13.27 0.65
N ASN A 137 -8.25 -13.68 1.74
CA ASN A 137 -9.64 -13.29 1.96
C ASN A 137 -9.73 -11.82 2.41
N SER A 138 -10.93 -11.24 2.40
CA SER A 138 -11.15 -9.83 2.72
C SER A 138 -10.64 -9.41 4.10
N SER A 139 -10.69 -10.30 5.11
CA SER A 139 -10.15 -10.02 6.44
C SER A 139 -8.62 -9.98 6.45
N GLN A 140 -7.97 -10.90 5.75
CA GLN A 140 -6.51 -10.93 5.61
C GLN A 140 -5.99 -9.76 4.78
N LEU A 141 -6.72 -9.40 3.71
CA LEU A 141 -6.42 -8.21 2.92
C LEU A 141 -6.59 -6.93 3.74
N GLY A 142 -7.62 -6.86 4.58
CA GLY A 142 -7.81 -5.76 5.52
C GLY A 142 -6.63 -5.62 6.48
N ASP A 143 -6.23 -6.70 7.16
CA ASP A 143 -5.12 -6.70 8.12
C ASP A 143 -3.77 -6.36 7.46
N LEU A 144 -3.49 -6.95 6.28
CA LEU A 144 -2.32 -6.62 5.46
C LEU A 144 -2.29 -5.14 5.10
N THR A 145 -3.44 -4.61 4.72
CA THR A 145 -3.55 -3.22 4.32
C THR A 145 -3.47 -2.27 5.51
N GLU A 146 -4.03 -2.63 6.67
CA GLU A 146 -3.84 -1.88 7.92
C GLU A 146 -2.37 -1.83 8.32
N ASN A 147 -1.61 -2.91 8.08
CA ASN A 147 -0.21 -3.00 8.46
C ASN A 147 0.74 -2.34 7.46
N CYS A 148 0.30 -2.15 6.20
CA CYS A 148 0.97 -1.33 5.20
C CYS A 148 0.50 0.12 5.18
N ARG A 149 -0.64 0.43 5.80
CA ARG A 149 -1.02 1.81 6.10
C ARG A 149 -0.18 2.29 7.28
N PRO A 150 0.34 3.52 7.25
CA PRO A 150 0.89 4.13 8.45
C PRO A 150 -0.23 4.15 9.50
N ARG A 151 -0.04 3.39 10.60
CA ARG A 151 -1.02 3.29 11.67
C ARG A 151 -1.00 4.55 12.52
N SER A 152 -1.65 5.60 12.04
CA SER A 152 -2.30 6.60 12.89
C SER A 152 -2.95 7.68 12.04
N SER A 153 -4.14 8.09 12.45
CA SER A 153 -4.64 9.45 12.35
C SER A 153 -3.47 10.41 12.63
N ILE A 154 -3.06 11.16 11.61
CA ILE A 154 -1.73 11.78 11.43
C ILE A 154 -1.27 12.65 12.64
N PRO A 155 0.04 12.79 12.87
CA PRO A 155 0.73 14.00 12.41
C PRO A 155 1.94 13.63 11.54
N VAL A 156 2.19 14.42 10.50
CA VAL A 156 3.36 14.27 9.65
C VAL A 156 4.55 14.48 10.56
N VAL A 157 5.26 13.40 10.90
CA VAL A 157 6.51 13.44 11.65
C VAL A 157 7.44 12.43 11.00
N TRP A 158 8.52 13.00 10.46
CA TRP A 158 9.61 12.44 9.67
C TRP A 158 10.09 11.03 10.04
#